data_AF-A0A9D6Q1R0-F1
#
_entry.id   AF-A0A9D6Q1R0-F1
#
_cell.length_a   1.000
_cell.length_b   1.000
_cell.length_c   1.000
_cell.angle_alpha   90.00
_cell.angle_beta   90.00
_cell.angle_gamma   90.00
#
_symmetry.space_group_name_H-M   'P 1'
#
loop_
_entity.id
_entity.type
_entity.pdbx_description
1 polymer ?
#
loop_
_entity_poly.entity_id
_entity_poly.type
_entity_poly.pdbx_seq_one_letter_code
_entity_poly.pdbx_strand_id
1 'polypeptide(L)'
;MKAPLGQNFLNDQRILNKIIEAGPFTSGDTVVEIGPGKGSLTRLLAPHVKVLYAVEYDKNLVDHLQLSFLPTGRQARNASVGNPVHVIHADFLKWNFNSVPAPVKVIGNIPYYISTPIIEHLL
;
A
#
# COMPACT_ATOMS: atom_id res chain seq x y z
N MET A 1 -24.67 -10.69 -7.13
CA MET A 1 -23.99 -9.41 -7.43
C MET A 1 -22.99 -9.14 -6.32
N LYS A 2 -21.69 -9.00 -6.64
CA LYS A 2 -20.69 -8.55 -5.64
C LYS A 2 -21.08 -7.13 -5.23
N ALA A 3 -21.28 -6.87 -3.94
CA ALA A 3 -21.40 -5.49 -3.46
C ALA A 3 -20.16 -4.71 -3.92
N PRO A 4 -20.30 -3.46 -4.41
CA PRO A 4 -19.14 -2.63 -4.69
C PRO A 4 -18.29 -2.55 -3.42
N LEU A 5 -16.96 -2.69 -3.53
CA LEU A 5 -16.00 -2.73 -2.42
C LEU A 5 -15.96 -1.43 -1.58
N GLY A 6 -16.91 -0.51 -1.76
CA GLY A 6 -16.96 0.77 -1.04
C GLY A 6 -15.70 1.62 -1.26
N GLN A 7 -15.06 1.51 -2.42
CA GLN A 7 -13.77 2.14 -2.70
C GLN A 7 -13.90 3.65 -2.82
N ASN A 8 -13.25 4.39 -1.92
CA ASN A 8 -13.05 5.83 -2.00
C ASN A 8 -11.57 6.12 -2.20
N PHE A 9 -11.20 6.65 -3.36
CA PHE A 9 -9.80 6.95 -3.68
C PHE A 9 -9.41 8.35 -3.21
N LEU A 10 -8.49 8.42 -2.26
CA LEU A 10 -7.89 9.67 -1.82
C LEU A 10 -6.95 10.21 -2.90
N ASN A 11 -7.30 11.38 -3.46
CA ASN A 11 -6.54 12.06 -4.51
C ASN A 11 -6.06 13.47 -4.09
N ASP A 12 -6.49 13.97 -2.93
CA ASP A 12 -6.03 15.27 -2.42
C ASP A 12 -4.57 15.16 -1.94
N GLN A 13 -3.66 15.77 -2.69
CA GLN A 13 -2.22 15.77 -2.41
C GLN A 13 -1.86 16.36 -1.04
N ARG A 14 -2.63 17.34 -0.55
CA ARG A 14 -2.37 17.94 0.77
C ARG A 14 -2.69 16.96 1.89
N ILE A 15 -3.78 16.21 1.76
CA ILE A 15 -4.14 15.17 2.74
C ILE A 15 -3.16 14.00 2.66
N LEU A 16 -2.80 13.57 1.45
CA LEU A 16 -1.81 12.51 1.26
C LEU A 16 -0.47 12.85 1.92
N ASN A 17 0.06 14.05 1.69
CA ASN A 17 1.31 14.49 2.33
C ASN A 17 1.20 14.52 3.86
N LYS A 18 0.08 15.02 4.40
CA LYS A 18 -0.16 15.00 5.85
C LYS A 18 -0.16 13.60 6.44
N ILE A 19 -0.70 12.61 5.72
CA ILE A 19 -0.68 11.20 6.16
C ILE A 19 0.76 10.68 6.22
N ILE A 20 1.56 10.95 5.19
CA ILE A 20 2.96 10.52 5.15
C ILE A 20 3.78 11.20 6.25
N GLU A 21 3.60 12.51 6.45
CA GLU A 21 4.30 13.31 7.48
C GLU A 21 3.90 12.91 8.90
N ALA A 22 2.65 12.45 9.12
CA ALA A 22 2.19 11.99 10.43
C ALA A 22 2.81 10.64 10.84
N GLY A 23 3.26 9.84 9.87
CA GLY A 23 3.90 8.56 10.13
C GLY A 23 5.41 8.72 10.34
N PRO A 24 6.02 8.01 11.31
CA PRO A 24 7.46 8.10 11.58
C PRO A 24 8.27 7.28 10.57
N PHE A 25 8.08 7.47 9.26
CA PHE A 25 8.75 6.69 8.22
C PHE A 25 10.18 7.18 7.95
N THR A 26 11.08 6.22 7.73
CA THR A 26 12.50 6.43 7.49
C THR A 26 12.99 5.49 6.39
N SER A 27 14.14 5.83 5.79
CA SER A 27 14.73 5.05 4.70
C SER A 27 15.17 3.62 5.09
N GLY A 28 15.17 3.29 6.40
CA GLY A 28 15.45 1.94 6.89
C GLY A 28 14.21 1.04 7.04
N ASP A 29 13.00 1.59 6.89
CA ASP A 29 11.78 0.88 7.25
C ASP A 29 11.28 -0.10 6.20
N THR A 30 10.79 -1.24 6.68
CA THR A 30 9.90 -2.13 5.94
C THR A 30 8.46 -1.69 6.23
N VAL A 31 7.69 -1.42 5.18
CA VAL A 31 6.30 -0.97 5.33
C VAL A 31 5.34 -1.89 4.59
N VAL A 32 4.18 -2.12 5.18
CA VAL A 32 3.02 -2.76 4.55
C VAL A 32 1.92 -1.73 4.35
N GLU A 33 1.49 -1.56 3.10
CA GLU A 33 0.32 -0.77 2.75
C GLU A 33 -0.88 -1.69 2.49
N ILE A 34 -1.94 -1.53 3.29
CA ILE A 34 -3.18 -2.29 3.17
C ILE A 34 -4.16 -1.51 2.28
N GLY A 35 -4.59 -2.13 1.19
CA GLY A 35 -5.54 -1.53 0.25
C GLY A 35 -4.97 -0.27 -0.43
N PRO A 36 -3.85 -0.38 -1.17
CA PRO A 36 -3.21 0.74 -1.86
C PRO A 36 -4.11 1.41 -2.90
N GLY A 37 -5.17 0.73 -3.37
CA GLY A 37 -6.09 1.28 -4.35
C GLY A 37 -5.38 1.59 -5.67
N LYS A 38 -5.39 2.86 -6.09
CA LYS A 38 -4.66 3.35 -7.28
C LYS A 38 -3.18 3.67 -7.02
N GLY A 39 -2.71 3.49 -5.78
CA GLY A 39 -1.32 3.70 -5.39
C GLY A 39 -0.94 5.14 -5.08
N SER A 40 -1.90 5.95 -4.62
CA SER A 40 -1.66 7.36 -4.24
C SER A 40 -0.66 7.47 -3.09
N LEU A 41 -0.87 6.70 -2.01
CA LEU A 41 0.07 6.64 -0.88
C LEU A 41 1.33 5.84 -1.25
N THR A 42 1.18 4.70 -1.94
CA THR A 42 2.30 3.89 -2.46
C THR A 42 3.36 4.74 -3.13
N ARG A 43 2.94 5.62 -4.04
CA ARG A 43 3.83 6.50 -4.81
C ARG A 43 4.59 7.50 -3.95
N LEU A 44 3.92 8.07 -2.96
CA LEU A 44 4.52 9.08 -2.09
C LEU A 44 5.44 8.42 -1.07
N LEU A 45 5.10 7.24 -0.57
CA LEU A 45 5.85 6.58 0.49
C LEU A 45 7.07 5.79 -0.02
N ALA A 46 6.96 5.12 -1.17
CA ALA A 46 8.00 4.23 -1.68
C ALA A 46 9.42 4.86 -1.73
N PRO A 47 9.60 6.15 -2.13
CA PRO A 47 10.92 6.78 -2.12
C PRO A 47 11.52 6.99 -0.72
N HIS A 48 10.72 6.93 0.35
CA HIS A 48 11.13 7.27 1.72
C HIS A 48 11.37 6.06 2.62
N VAL A 49 11.15 4.84 2.14
CA VAL A 49 11.23 3.60 2.94
C VAL A 49 12.11 2.56 2.24
N LYS A 50 12.72 1.64 2.99
CA LYS A 50 13.61 0.61 2.46
C LYS A 50 12.88 -0.33 1.48
N VAL A 51 11.67 -0.73 1.84
CA VAL A 51 10.84 -1.64 1.05
C VAL A 51 9.37 -1.43 1.40
N LEU A 52 8.50 -1.49 0.39
CA LEU A 52 7.06 -1.37 0.55
C LEU A 52 6.34 -2.61 0.01
N TYR A 53 5.49 -3.21 0.82
CA TYR A 53 4.60 -4.31 0.44
C TYR A 53 3.18 -3.77 0.31
N ALA A 54 2.66 -3.68 -0.91
CA ALA A 54 1.32 -3.17 -1.20
C ALA A 54 0.35 -4.35 -1.37
N VAL A 55 -0.52 -4.58 -0.39
CA VAL A 55 -1.45 -5.72 -0.37
C VAL A 55 -2.83 -5.26 -0.81
N GLU A 56 -3.29 -5.74 -1.97
CA GLU A 56 -4.55 -5.35 -2.59
C GLU A 56 -5.42 -6.57 -2.88
N TYR A 57 -6.72 -6.46 -2.61
CA TYR A 57 -7.70 -7.51 -2.83
C TYR A 57 -8.32 -7.42 -4.23
N ASP A 58 -8.48 -6.21 -4.78
CA ASP A 58 -9.03 -6.03 -6.12
C ASP A 58 -7.98 -6.32 -7.19
N LYS A 59 -8.17 -7.43 -7.91
CA LYS A 59 -7.30 -7.84 -9.01
C LYS A 59 -7.07 -6.75 -10.06
N ASN A 60 -8.06 -5.94 -10.39
CA ASN A 60 -7.87 -4.89 -11.41
C ASN A 60 -6.91 -3.80 -10.92
N LEU A 61 -6.97 -3.50 -9.61
CA LEU A 61 -6.06 -2.54 -8.98
C LEU A 61 -4.66 -3.12 -8.81
N VAL A 62 -4.54 -4.41 -8.47
CA VAL A 62 -3.26 -5.13 -8.50
C VAL A 62 -2.61 -4.99 -9.87
N ASP A 63 -3.34 -5.32 -10.94
CA ASP A 63 -2.81 -5.29 -12.31
C ASP A 63 -2.37 -3.85 -12.67
N HIS A 64 -3.12 -2.83 -12.24
CA HIS A 64 -2.76 -1.41 -12.39
C HIS A 64 -1.49 -1.01 -11.62
N LEU A 65 -1.35 -1.46 -10.37
CA LEU A 65 -0.20 -1.19 -9.51
C LEU A 65 1.05 -1.87 -10.07
N GLN A 66 0.94 -3.12 -10.51
CA GLN A 66 2.04 -3.84 -11.15
C GLN A 66 2.52 -3.10 -12.40
N LEU A 67 1.63 -2.65 -13.28
CA LEU A 67 2.02 -1.83 -14.45
C LEU A 67 2.69 -0.50 -14.07
N SER A 68 2.36 0.04 -12.90
CA SER A 68 2.92 1.31 -12.41
C SER A 68 4.29 1.14 -11.73
N PHE A 69 4.49 0.06 -10.97
CA PHE A 69 5.64 -0.09 -10.09
C PHE A 69 6.61 -1.22 -10.49
N LEU A 70 6.28 -2.05 -11.48
CA LEU A 70 7.24 -3.02 -12.04
C LEU A 70 8.39 -2.30 -12.76
N PRO A 71 9.61 -2.88 -12.79
CA PRO A 71 10.80 -2.30 -13.42
C PRO A 71 10.61 -1.92 -14.91
N THR A 72 9.64 -2.52 -15.59
CA THR A 72 9.32 -2.28 -17.01
C THR A 72 8.19 -1.26 -17.21
N GLY A 73 7.52 -0.82 -16.15
CA GLY A 73 6.41 0.12 -16.18
C GLY A 73 6.82 1.54 -16.58
N ARG A 74 5.90 2.29 -17.21
CA ARG A 74 6.14 3.69 -17.62
C ARG A 74 6.56 4.59 -16.45
N GLN A 75 6.19 4.25 -15.22
CA GLN A 75 6.49 5.08 -14.04
C GLN A 75 7.75 4.65 -13.30
N ALA A 76 8.19 3.40 -13.42
CA ALA A 76 9.55 3.01 -13.02
C ALA A 76 10.64 3.74 -13.82
N ARG A 77 10.29 4.27 -15.01
CA ARG A 77 11.19 5.06 -15.86
C ARG A 77 11.19 6.57 -15.55
N ASN A 78 10.12 7.11 -14.96
CA ASN A 78 9.94 8.54 -14.73
C ASN A 78 9.93 8.96 -13.26
N ALA A 79 9.71 8.01 -12.35
CA ALA A 79 9.78 8.24 -10.92
C ALA A 79 11.00 7.53 -10.37
N SER A 80 11.75 8.25 -9.54
CA SER A 80 12.74 7.71 -8.61
C SER A 80 12.06 6.78 -7.59
N VAL A 81 11.46 5.67 -8.05
CA VAL A 81 11.09 4.54 -7.19
C VAL A 81 12.41 3.83 -6.87
N GLY A 82 13.25 4.49 -6.06
CA GLY A 82 14.59 4.02 -5.74
C GLY A 82 14.57 2.74 -4.91
N ASN A 83 13.45 2.46 -4.24
CA ASN A 83 13.29 1.34 -3.32
C ASN A 83 12.18 0.38 -3.79
N PRO A 84 12.33 -0.93 -3.53
CA PRO A 84 11.44 -1.97 -4.03
C PRO A 84 9.99 -1.82 -3.51
N VAL A 85 9.04 -1.97 -4.44
CA VAL A 85 7.61 -2.11 -4.16
C VAL A 85 7.14 -3.49 -4.58
N HIS A 86 6.66 -4.29 -3.61
CA HIS A 86 6.09 -5.61 -3.84
C HIS A 86 4.56 -5.50 -3.85
N VAL A 87 3.95 -5.67 -5.02
CA VAL A 87 2.48 -5.69 -5.15
C VAL A 87 1.98 -7.11 -4.95
N ILE A 88 1.14 -7.31 -3.93
CA ILE A 88 0.62 -8.62 -3.51
C ILE A 88 -0.89 -8.63 -3.71
N HIS A 89 -1.38 -9.59 -4.49
CA HIS A 89 -2.81 -9.85 -4.63
C HIS A 89 -3.26 -10.82 -3.54
N ALA A 90 -3.88 -10.29 -2.49
CA ALA A 90 -4.37 -11.11 -1.38
C ALA A 90 -5.49 -10.42 -0.61
N ASP A 91 -6.31 -11.23 0.05
CA ASP A 91 -7.13 -10.79 1.18
C ASP A 91 -6.21 -10.60 2.38
N PHE A 92 -6.07 -9.36 2.86
CA PHE A 92 -5.14 -9.04 3.95
C PHE A 92 -5.39 -9.90 5.20
N LEU A 93 -6.65 -10.18 5.53
CA LEU A 93 -7.03 -10.98 6.70
C LEU A 93 -6.65 -12.46 6.59
N LYS A 94 -6.29 -12.92 5.39
CA LYS A 94 -5.86 -14.31 5.10
C LYS A 94 -4.41 -14.40 4.67
N TRP A 95 -3.79 -13.26 4.40
CA TRP A 95 -2.42 -13.20 3.97
C TRP A 95 -1.50 -13.43 5.18
N ASN A 96 -0.41 -14.17 4.98
CA ASN A 96 0.55 -14.42 6.04
C ASN A 96 1.40 -13.17 6.28
N PHE A 97 0.89 -12.23 7.09
CA PHE A 97 1.58 -11.00 7.46
C PHE A 97 2.96 -11.26 8.08
N ASN A 98 3.10 -12.35 8.84
CA ASN A 98 4.37 -12.77 9.46
C ASN A 98 5.46 -13.19 8.46
N SER A 99 5.13 -13.30 7.17
CA SER A 99 6.14 -13.49 6.11
C SER A 99 6.94 -12.22 5.80
N VAL A 100 6.49 -11.05 6.27
CA VAL A 100 7.20 -9.78 6.12
C VAL A 100 8.27 -9.66 7.22
N PRO A 101 9.53 -9.34 6.89
CA PRO A 101 10.58 -9.16 7.90
C PRO A 101 10.25 -8.05 8.91
N ALA A 102 10.29 -8.38 10.20
CA ALA A 102 10.18 -7.41 11.28
C ALA A 102 11.49 -6.61 11.49
N PRO A 103 11.43 -5.37 12.02
CA PRO A 103 10.22 -4.61 12.37
C PRO A 103 9.48 -4.10 11.13
N VAL A 104 8.15 -4.04 11.22
CA VAL A 104 7.26 -3.60 10.13
C VAL A 104 6.36 -2.45 10.58
N LYS A 105 6.18 -1.45 9.72
CA LYS A 105 5.17 -0.40 9.89
C LYS A 105 4.00 -0.67 8.96
N VAL A 106 2.79 -0.32 9.39
CA VAL A 106 1.57 -0.56 8.61
C VAL A 106 0.88 0.76 8.33
N ILE A 107 0.39 0.93 7.10
CA ILE A 107 -0.39 2.08 6.65
C ILE A 107 -1.54 1.61 5.76
N GLY A 108 -2.64 2.35 5.70
CA GLY A 108 -3.73 2.05 4.77
C GLY A 108 -4.85 3.08 4.85
N ASN A 109 -5.54 3.29 3.72
CA ASN A 109 -6.78 4.07 3.68
C ASN A 109 -7.97 3.10 3.51
N ILE A 110 -8.37 2.51 4.63
CA ILE A 110 -9.21 1.32 4.67
C ILE A 110 -10.70 1.71 4.86
N PRO A 111 -11.65 1.04 4.17
CA PRO A 111 -13.08 1.22 4.44
C PRO A 111 -13.47 0.87 5.89
N TYR A 112 -14.37 1.65 6.48
CA TYR A 112 -14.81 1.47 7.87
C TYR A 112 -15.35 0.07 8.20
N TYR A 113 -15.99 -0.63 7.25
CA TYR A 113 -16.61 -1.93 7.53
C TYR A 113 -15.58 -3.06 7.76
N ILE A 114 -14.32 -2.87 7.38
CA ILE A 114 -13.25 -3.87 7.50
C ILE A 114 -12.09 -3.38 8.38
N SER A 115 -12.18 -2.19 8.96
CA SER A 115 -11.10 -1.65 9.82
C SER A 115 -10.93 -2.45 11.11
N THR A 116 -12.01 -2.77 11.83
CA THR A 116 -11.96 -3.57 13.07
C THR A 116 -11.23 -4.91 12.89
N PRO A 117 -11.64 -5.80 11.95
CA PRO A 117 -10.96 -7.07 11.80
C PRO A 117 -9.50 -6.92 11.32
N ILE A 118 -9.16 -5.85 10.60
CA ILE A 118 -7.76 -5.57 10.23
C ILE A 118 -6.93 -5.21 11.47
N ILE A 119 -7.43 -4.34 12.35
CA ILE A 119 -6.73 -3.97 13.58
C ILE A 119 -6.59 -5.20 14.49
N GLU A 120 -7.63 -6.02 14.62
CA GLU A 120 -7.56 -7.27 15.39
C GLU A 120 -6.55 -8.27 14.81
N HIS A 121 -6.40 -8.33 13.48
CA HIS A 121 -5.41 -9.21 12.84
C HIS A 121 -3.95 -8.74 13.04
N LEU A 122 -3.75 -7.45 13.34
CA LEU A 122 -2.43 -6.85 13.55
C LEU A 122 -1.94 -6.90 15.01
N LEU A 123 -2.83 -7.21 15.97
CA LEU A 123 -2.57 -7.27 17.40
C LEU A 123 -2.44 -8.71 17.89
#